data_AF-A0A920H342-F1
#
_entry.id   AF-A0A920H342-F1
#
_cell.length_a   1.000
_cell.length_b   1.000
_cell.length_c   1.000
_cell.angle_alpha   90.00
_cell.angle_beta   90.00
_cell.angle_gamma   90.00
#
_symmetry.space_group_name_H-M   'P 1'
#
loop_
_entity.id
_entity.type
_entity.pdbx_description
1 polymer ?
#
loop_
_entity_poly.entity_id
_entity_poly.type
_entity_poly.pdbx_seq_one_letter_code
_entity_poly.pdbx_strand_id
1 'polypeptide(L)'
;MSVDRLNRRQFLQFSGLGLALTASGRVMRVAAADQSDASMLSAYITVGQDGVITIGAPNPEVGQGVNTSLPMIIAEELDANWDEVKVVTPH
;
A
#
# COMPACT_ATOMS: atom_id res chain seq x y z
N MET A 1 18.05 5.45 -1.77
CA MET A 1 17.70 4.51 -2.87
C MET A 1 16.94 5.30 -3.91
N SER A 2 17.49 5.43 -5.12
CA SER A 2 16.77 6.04 -6.25
C SER A 2 15.70 5.06 -6.71
N VAL A 3 14.45 5.47 -6.67
CA VAL A 3 13.35 4.67 -7.22
C VAL A 3 13.31 4.97 -8.72
N ASP A 4 13.89 4.08 -9.52
CA ASP A 4 13.94 4.23 -10.98
C ASP A 4 12.53 4.08 -11.56
N ARG A 5 11.92 5.19 -11.98
CA ARG A 5 10.58 5.20 -12.59
C ARG A 5 10.66 4.60 -13.99
N LEU A 6 9.92 3.51 -14.23
CA LEU A 6 9.81 2.86 -15.53
C LEU A 6 9.25 3.84 -16.58
N ASN A 7 9.96 4.00 -17.70
CA ASN A 7 9.53 4.88 -18.78
C ASN A 7 8.54 4.16 -19.71
N ARG A 8 7.54 4.88 -20.26
CA ARG A 8 6.51 4.32 -21.17
C ARG A 8 7.11 3.52 -22.34
N ARG A 9 8.27 3.96 -22.82
CA ARG A 9 9.03 3.26 -23.89
C ARG A 9 9.58 1.91 -23.43
N GLN A 10 10.11 1.84 -22.21
CA GLN A 10 10.57 0.59 -21.63
C GLN A 10 9.39 -0.36 -21.37
N PHE A 11 8.27 0.17 -20.89
CA PHE A 11 7.04 -0.60 -20.71
C PHE A 11 6.56 -1.25 -22.02
N LEU A 12 6.52 -0.49 -23.14
CA LEU A 12 6.14 -1.02 -24.45
C LEU A 12 7.15 -2.04 -25.01
N GLN A 13 8.45 -1.87 -24.71
CA GLN A 13 9.48 -2.85 -25.11
C GLN A 13 9.33 -4.17 -24.34
N PHE A 14 9.10 -4.10 -23.03
CA PHE A 14 8.95 -5.30 -22.20
C PHE A 14 7.62 -6.02 -22.47
N SER A 15 6.53 -5.31 -22.72
CA SER A 15 5.24 -5.93 -23.05
C SER A 15 5.23 -6.59 -24.44
N GLY A 16 5.93 -6.02 -25.43
CA GLY A 16 6.08 -6.62 -26.76
C GLY A 16 6.88 -7.92 -26.76
N LEU A 17 7.91 -8.03 -25.90
CA LEU A 17 8.70 -9.26 -25.73
C LEU A 17 7.88 -10.41 -25.14
N GLY A 18 7.04 -10.13 -24.13
CA GLY A 18 6.16 -11.13 -23.52
C GLY A 18 5.18 -11.73 -24.54
N LEU A 19 4.59 -10.88 -25.39
CA LEU A 19 3.65 -11.31 -26.44
C LEU A 19 4.35 -12.13 -27.55
N ALA A 20 5.54 -11.72 -27.98
CA ALA A 20 6.32 -12.44 -29.00
C ALA A 20 6.79 -13.84 -28.54
N LEU A 21 7.11 -13.99 -27.25
CA LEU A 21 7.47 -15.28 -26.64
C LEU A 21 6.26 -16.23 -26.56
N THR A 22 5.07 -15.72 -26.25
CA THR A 22 3.83 -16.51 -26.26
C THR A 22 3.41 -16.95 -27.67
N ALA A 23 3.63 -16.12 -28.70
CA ALA A 23 3.34 -16.49 -30.09
C ALA A 23 4.27 -17.58 -30.65
N SER A 24 5.50 -17.67 -30.13
CA SER A 24 6.50 -18.68 -30.53
C SER A 24 6.28 -20.06 -29.86
N GLY A 25 5.15 -20.27 -29.17
CA GLY A 25 4.79 -21.54 -28.54
C GLY A 25 5.56 -21.87 -27.26
N ARG A 26 6.39 -20.95 -26.76
CA ARG A 26 7.13 -21.08 -25.50
C ARG A 26 6.44 -20.24 -24.42
N VAL A 27 5.56 -20.88 -23.64
CA VAL A 27 4.90 -20.22 -22.51
C VAL A 27 5.89 -20.11 -21.36
N MET A 28 6.52 -18.94 -21.21
CA MET A 28 7.26 -18.62 -20.00
C MET A 28 6.27 -18.08 -18.96
N ARG A 29 6.15 -18.75 -17.82
CA ARG A 29 5.29 -18.28 -16.71
C ARG A 29 5.92 -17.00 -16.16
N VAL A 30 5.38 -15.85 -16.56
CA VAL A 30 5.64 -14.58 -15.87
C VAL A 30 4.97 -14.72 -14.51
N ALA A 31 5.76 -14.86 -13.46
CA ALA A 31 5.23 -14.74 -12.11
C ALA A 31 4.65 -13.32 -12.00
N ALA A 32 3.33 -13.23 -11.85
CA ALA A 32 2.73 -11.99 -11.38
C ALA A 32 3.42 -11.70 -10.04
N ALA A 33 4.16 -10.59 -9.99
CA ALA A 33 4.68 -10.10 -8.74
C ALA A 33 3.45 -9.83 -7.86
N ASP A 34 3.28 -10.65 -6.83
CA ASP A 34 2.30 -10.43 -5.80
C ASP A 34 2.78 -9.21 -5.02
N GLN A 35 2.44 -8.01 -5.50
CA GLN A 35 2.57 -6.78 -4.74
C GLN A 35 1.40 -6.75 -3.77
N SER A 36 1.47 -7.60 -2.75
CA SER A 36 0.71 -7.41 -1.53
C SER A 36 1.45 -6.41 -0.64
N ASP A 37 1.81 -5.26 -1.22
CA ASP A 37 2.17 -4.12 -0.39
C ASP A 37 0.88 -3.65 0.29
N ALA A 38 0.97 -3.37 1.59
CA ALA A 38 -0.16 -2.99 2.43
C ALA A 38 -1.11 -2.02 1.70
N SER A 39 -2.41 -2.26 1.79
CA SER A 39 -3.38 -1.46 1.04
C SER A 39 -3.42 -0.07 1.64
N MET A 40 -2.85 0.88 0.90
CA MET A 40 -2.81 2.28 1.29
C MET A 40 -4.16 2.90 0.97
N LEU A 41 -5.02 3.04 1.99
CA LEU A 41 -6.34 3.66 1.85
C LEU A 41 -6.24 5.17 1.63
N SER A 42 -5.22 5.81 2.21
CA SER A 42 -4.95 7.24 2.08
C SER A 42 -3.47 7.55 2.34
N ALA A 43 -3.03 8.77 2.06
CA ALA A 43 -1.67 9.28 2.34
C ALA A 43 -1.19 8.98 3.77
N TYR A 44 -2.13 8.82 4.71
CA TYR A 44 -1.88 8.60 6.13
C TYR A 44 -2.52 7.33 6.69
N ILE A 45 -3.26 6.54 5.91
CA ILE A 45 -3.94 5.34 6.43
C ILE A 45 -3.50 4.13 5.63
N THR A 46 -2.97 3.12 6.32
CA THR A 46 -2.51 1.87 5.73
C THR A 46 -3.13 0.68 6.46
N VAL A 47 -3.64 -0.30 5.71
CA VAL A 47 -4.14 -1.57 6.26
C VAL A 47 -3.11 -2.66 5.96
N GLY A 48 -2.52 -3.19 7.03
CA GLY A 48 -1.60 -4.31 6.96
C GLY A 48 -2.31 -5.61 6.57
N GLN A 49 -1.55 -6.56 6.01
CA GLN A 49 -2.07 -7.90 5.68
C GLN A 49 -2.47 -8.70 6.94
N ASP A 50 -1.93 -8.31 8.10
CA ASP A 50 -2.26 -8.81 9.43
C ASP A 50 -3.54 -8.20 10.01
N GLY A 51 -4.22 -7.31 9.27
CA GLY A 51 -5.43 -6.62 9.71
C GLY A 51 -5.16 -5.34 10.51
N VAL A 52 -3.89 -5.02 10.81
CA VAL A 52 -3.55 -3.84 11.61
C VAL A 52 -3.69 -2.58 10.77
N ILE A 53 -4.47 -1.62 11.27
CA ILE A 53 -4.70 -0.32 10.64
C ILE A 53 -3.74 0.69 11.26
N THR A 54 -2.92 1.33 10.42
CA THR A 54 -1.96 2.36 10.85
C THR A 54 -2.38 3.74 10.34
N ILE A 55 -2.45 4.70 11.26
CA ILE A 55 -2.76 6.11 11.00
C ILE A 55 -1.48 6.93 11.22
N GLY A 56 -0.96 7.54 10.18
CA GLY A 56 0.18 8.46 10.22
C GLY A 56 -0.23 9.83 10.76
N ALA A 57 0.38 10.25 11.86
CA ALA A 57 0.20 11.57 12.46
C ALA A 57 1.52 12.36 12.40
N PRO A 58 1.84 13.04 11.27
CA PRO A 58 3.12 13.73 11.09
C PRO A 58 3.31 14.91 12.05
N ASN A 59 2.21 15.50 12.52
CA ASN A 59 2.25 16.58 13.47
C ASN A 59 1.91 16.02 14.85
N PRO A 60 2.81 16.15 15.85
CA PRO A 60 2.47 15.78 17.22
C PRO A 60 1.33 16.65 17.74
N GLU A 61 0.39 16.01 18.42
CA GLU A 61 -0.78 16.65 19.01
C GLU A 61 -0.62 16.69 20.53
N VAL A 62 -0.99 17.82 21.14
CA VAL A 62 -0.87 18.06 22.60
C VAL A 62 -2.21 18.57 23.16
N GLY A 63 -3.07 17.65 23.61
CA GLY A 63 -4.28 17.94 24.36
C GLY A 63 -5.53 18.33 23.55
N GLN A 64 -5.48 18.26 22.23
CA GLN A 64 -6.60 18.42 21.29
C GLN A 64 -7.40 17.13 21.10
N GLY A 65 -6.85 15.97 21.47
CA GLY A 65 -7.55 14.67 21.50
C GLY A 65 -7.80 14.04 20.13
N VAL A 66 -7.05 14.47 19.10
CA VAL A 66 -7.14 13.92 17.74
C VAL A 66 -6.57 12.51 17.72
N ASN A 67 -5.46 12.25 18.41
CA ASN A 67 -4.87 10.92 18.48
C ASN A 67 -5.74 9.91 19.26
N THR A 68 -6.71 10.41 20.04
CA THR A 68 -7.69 9.58 20.73
C THR A 68 -8.93 9.35 19.88
N SER A 69 -9.53 10.42 19.34
CA SER A 69 -10.82 10.36 18.63
C SER A 69 -10.72 9.78 17.22
N LEU A 70 -9.61 10.02 16.51
CA LEU A 70 -9.45 9.60 15.12
C LEU A 70 -9.38 8.06 14.95
N PRO A 71 -8.64 7.31 15.79
CA PRO A 71 -8.69 5.84 15.74
C PRO A 71 -10.07 5.25 15.99
N MET A 72 -10.87 5.90 16.85
CA MET A 72 -12.23 5.46 17.20
C MET A 72 -13.12 5.46 15.97
N ILE A 73 -13.13 6.59 15.27
CA ILE A 73 -13.94 6.80 14.06
C ILE A 73 -13.48 5.83 12.97
N ILE A 74 -12.18 5.64 12.80
CA ILE A 74 -11.65 4.71 11.78
C ILE A 74 -12.00 3.26 12.09
N ALA A 75 -11.97 2.86 13.37
CA ALA A 75 -12.40 1.52 13.78
C ALA A 75 -13.88 1.28 13.45
N GLU A 76 -14.75 2.27 13.69
CA GLU A 76 -16.18 2.20 13.33
C GLU A 76 -16.39 2.12 11.81
N GLU A 77 -15.75 2.99 11.02
CA GLU A 77 -15.96 3.02 9.56
C GLU A 77 -15.42 1.77 8.84
N LEU A 78 -14.47 1.07 9.44
CA LEU A 78 -13.85 -0.13 8.88
C LEU A 78 -14.34 -1.43 9.53
N ASP A 79 -15.31 -1.37 10.46
CA ASP A 79 -15.78 -2.52 11.26
C ASP A 79 -14.61 -3.32 11.89
N ALA A 80 -13.57 -2.62 12.34
CA ALA A 80 -12.35 -3.21 12.88
C ALA A 80 -12.34 -3.21 14.42
N ASN A 81 -11.59 -4.13 15.03
CA ASN A 81 -11.38 -4.06 16.47
C ASN A 81 -10.51 -2.86 16.82
N TRP A 82 -10.84 -2.17 17.90
CA TRP A 82 -10.14 -1.00 18.39
C TRP A 82 -8.67 -1.26 18.68
N ASP A 83 -8.35 -2.45 19.17
CA ASP A 83 -6.97 -2.87 19.46
C ASP A 83 -6.10 -3.00 18.20
N GLU A 84 -6.72 -3.03 17.02
CA GLU A 84 -6.05 -3.19 15.73
C GLU A 84 -5.76 -1.84 15.05
N VAL A 85 -6.23 -0.72 15.59
CA VAL A 85 -6.01 0.63 15.04
C VAL A 85 -4.92 1.37 15.82
N LYS A 86 -3.84 1.75 15.15
CA LYS A 86 -2.65 2.37 15.77
C LYS A 86 -2.32 3.71 15.13
N VAL A 87 -2.04 4.71 15.96
CA VAL A 87 -1.47 5.98 15.52
C VAL A 87 0.04 5.92 15.60
N VAL A 88 0.71 6.27 14.50
CA VAL A 88 2.18 6.33 14.44
C VAL A 88 2.59 7.74 14.04
N THR A 89 3.40 8.36 14.89
CA THR A 89 4.07 9.62 14.56
C THR A 89 5.43 9.30 13.96
N PRO A 90 5.69 9.65 12.68
CA PRO A 90 7.02 9.50 12.11
C PRO A 90 8.00 10.42 12.87
N HIS A 91 9.16 9.87 13.24
CA HIS A 91 10.28 10.60 13.85
C HIS A 91 11.18 11.24 12.80
#